data_AF-A0A0L7MZ08-F1
#
_entry.id   AF-A0A0L7MZ08-F1
#
_cell.length_a   1.000
_cell.length_b   1.000
_cell.length_c   1.000
_cell.angle_alpha   90.00
_cell.angle_beta   90.00
_cell.angle_gamma   90.00
#
_symmetry.space_group_name_H-M   'P 1'
#
loop_
_entity.id
_entity.type
_entity.pdbx_description
1 polymer ?
#
loop_
_entity_poly.entity_id
_entity_poly.type
_entity_poly.pdbx_seq_one_letter_code
_entity_poly.pdbx_strand_id
1 'polypeptide(L)'
;MNEKPSQTVVKATYKEQRIPAYKGNPLIEALPPSLTDEELLWALSLTPDFDPSQRHWANHERLMMLESLANFMVPMTNHLELCRALDAMLRTGYVGRSPRTPGHSEIFRKISDRETQAAVFRQSAHTLTPQLSTALIGISGMGKTTTVKRWCASIPQVIYHPDLNLYQVPYLHIEMPSDGSSIKGLAQGILHKLDEIIPGADYHRTYSQRGKAGSDTLMRNVARLMNTHLVGMLICDEVQNLANARKNAQTVMTELVSACNDLKVPILFIGTNKAASVLTQDFRQARRSSGHSIAPWDRLQRGTPSEPGDWEGFVEVLWGYQWVHNPVALDELCHQVLYDCSQGIIDLAIKLFVSAQARAIQLGTERLTPELIAQVFDSEFQLMHPMIDALRSDRPEDLLAYDDIAPLDLQTHLKRVSHKLSLKKSPLFSVTAQDATFAPRLTAGMAAMGVDPTLADQVAQSLPAKNPSMTLAQGFQAVAATLTPPRAPRKKSSASNVVQLPADRFDARPDDYRRAVAHAPTSGTTVMDQLLKFGMAPKLEEILEL
;
A
#
# COMPACT_ATOMS: atom_id res chain seq x y z
N MET A 1 -24.91 -18.45 34.41
CA MET A 1 -25.81 -18.28 33.26
C MET A 1 -25.16 -17.21 32.40
N ASN A 2 -24.36 -17.61 31.41
CA ASN A 2 -23.64 -16.66 30.55
C ASN A 2 -24.57 -16.29 29.39
N GLU A 3 -25.33 -15.22 29.54
CA GLU A 3 -25.95 -14.56 28.39
C GLU A 3 -24.83 -14.03 27.49
N LYS A 4 -24.68 -14.65 26.31
CA LYS A 4 -23.87 -14.11 25.23
C LYS A 4 -24.41 -12.71 24.87
N PRO A 5 -23.54 -11.73 24.55
CA PRO A 5 -23.97 -10.37 24.23
C PRO A 5 -25.03 -10.39 23.12
N SER A 6 -26.01 -9.50 23.24
CA SER A 6 -27.26 -9.47 22.47
C SER A 6 -27.04 -9.60 20.96
N GLN A 7 -27.52 -10.71 20.41
CA GLN A 7 -27.60 -10.99 18.97
C GLN A 7 -28.49 -9.94 18.30
N THR A 8 -27.92 -8.88 17.73
CA THR A 8 -28.65 -7.87 16.94
C THR A 8 -28.98 -8.41 15.55
N VAL A 9 -29.88 -9.40 15.51
CA VAL A 9 -30.54 -9.83 14.28
C VAL A 9 -31.71 -8.88 14.01
N VAL A 10 -31.68 -8.21 12.86
CA VAL A 10 -32.80 -7.36 12.44
C VAL A 10 -33.69 -8.12 11.46
N LYS A 11 -35.00 -7.84 11.46
CA LYS A 11 -35.91 -8.37 10.44
C LYS A 11 -35.76 -7.57 9.15
N ALA A 12 -35.74 -8.26 8.01
CA ALA A 12 -35.62 -7.63 6.70
C ALA A 12 -36.78 -6.66 6.45
N THR A 13 -36.44 -5.45 6.01
CA THR A 13 -37.38 -4.47 5.46
C THR A 13 -36.95 -4.15 4.05
N TYR A 14 -37.77 -4.51 3.06
CA TYR A 14 -37.41 -4.36 1.65
C TYR A 14 -37.76 -2.98 1.13
N LYS A 15 -36.77 -2.28 0.59
CA LYS A 15 -36.92 -0.96 -0.04
C LYS A 15 -36.62 -1.07 -1.53
N GLU A 16 -37.54 -0.56 -2.36
CA GLU A 16 -37.38 -0.55 -3.81
C GLU A 16 -36.08 0.14 -4.23
N GLN A 17 -35.32 -0.50 -5.12
CA GLN A 17 -34.06 0.03 -5.63
C GLN A 17 -34.28 0.79 -6.95
N ARG A 18 -33.58 1.91 -7.13
CA ARG A 18 -33.62 2.65 -8.41
C ARG A 18 -32.71 2.04 -9.46
N ILE A 19 -31.56 1.51 -9.04
CA ILE A 19 -30.54 0.94 -9.91
C ILE A 19 -31.07 -0.36 -10.54
N PRO A 20 -31.13 -0.48 -11.88
CA PRO A 20 -31.73 -1.65 -12.54
C PRO A 20 -31.12 -2.99 -12.11
N ALA A 21 -29.81 -3.05 -11.90
CA ALA A 21 -29.11 -4.27 -11.45
C ALA A 21 -29.47 -4.71 -10.02
N TYR A 22 -30.04 -3.82 -9.20
CA TYR A 22 -30.38 -4.08 -7.80
C TYR A 22 -31.86 -4.38 -7.58
N LYS A 23 -32.72 -4.06 -8.57
CA LYS A 23 -34.17 -4.25 -8.50
C LYS A 23 -34.54 -5.72 -8.36
N GLY A 24 -35.48 -6.01 -7.45
CA GLY A 24 -36.02 -7.35 -7.24
C GLY A 24 -35.03 -8.30 -6.56
N ASN A 25 -33.91 -7.80 -6.04
CA ASN A 25 -32.98 -8.58 -5.24
C ASN A 25 -33.24 -8.35 -3.76
N PRO A 26 -33.87 -9.31 -3.04
CA PRO A 26 -34.24 -9.12 -1.64
C PRO A 26 -33.03 -8.89 -0.73
N LEU A 27 -31.83 -9.36 -1.11
CA LEU A 27 -30.61 -9.15 -0.35
C LEU A 27 -30.07 -7.73 -0.45
N ILE A 28 -30.36 -7.01 -1.54
CA ILE A 28 -29.96 -5.61 -1.71
C ILE A 28 -31.06 -4.69 -1.18
N GLU A 29 -32.32 -5.05 -1.42
CA GLU A 29 -33.49 -4.29 -0.96
C GLU A 29 -33.60 -4.27 0.57
N ALA A 30 -33.08 -5.28 1.27
CA ALA A 30 -33.04 -5.33 2.72
C ALA A 30 -31.86 -4.59 3.36
N LEU A 31 -30.86 -4.17 2.58
CA LEU A 31 -29.76 -3.37 3.10
C LEU A 31 -30.22 -1.94 3.43
N PRO A 32 -29.57 -1.27 4.39
CA PRO A 32 -29.74 0.17 4.57
C PRO A 32 -29.48 0.92 3.24
N PRO A 33 -30.12 2.07 3.01
CA PRO A 33 -29.78 2.92 1.87
C PRO A 33 -28.32 3.38 1.97
N SER A 34 -27.68 3.61 0.82
CA SER A 34 -26.36 4.22 0.79
C SER A 34 -26.44 5.63 1.39
N LEU A 35 -25.58 5.92 2.38
CA LEU A 35 -25.52 7.22 3.05
C LEU A 35 -25.13 8.33 2.08
N THR A 36 -25.58 9.56 2.30
CA THR A 36 -25.04 10.76 1.62
C THR A 36 -23.62 11.06 2.11
N ASP A 37 -22.88 11.96 1.44
CA ASP A 37 -21.53 12.32 1.89
C ASP A 37 -21.58 12.99 3.28
N GLU A 38 -22.60 13.82 3.54
CA GLU A 38 -22.82 14.44 4.84
C GLU A 38 -23.11 13.40 5.93
N GLU A 39 -24.03 12.47 5.68
CA GLU A 39 -24.34 11.39 6.62
C GLU A 39 -23.12 10.50 6.89
N LEU A 40 -22.30 10.26 5.86
CA LEU A 40 -21.08 9.46 5.98
C LEU A 40 -20.01 10.18 6.79
N LEU A 41 -19.83 11.50 6.59
CA LEU A 41 -18.97 12.33 7.44
C LEU A 41 -19.38 12.18 8.91
N TRP A 42 -20.66 12.39 9.22
CA TRP A 42 -21.17 12.24 10.60
C TRP A 42 -21.01 10.83 11.15
N ALA A 43 -21.29 9.80 10.36
CA ALA A 43 -21.17 8.40 10.77
C ALA A 43 -19.73 7.96 11.02
N LEU A 44 -18.75 8.59 10.35
CA LEU A 44 -17.34 8.32 10.54
C LEU A 44 -16.76 9.13 11.69
N SER A 45 -17.15 10.40 11.84
CA SER A 45 -16.65 11.30 12.87
C SER A 45 -16.75 10.71 14.27
N LEU A 46 -15.63 10.71 14.98
CA LEU A 46 -15.58 10.39 16.40
C LEU A 46 -14.85 11.52 17.11
N THR A 47 -15.60 12.24 17.94
CA THR A 47 -15.07 13.30 18.76
C THR A 47 -15.31 12.94 20.22
N PRO A 48 -14.37 13.25 21.12
CA PRO A 48 -14.60 13.07 22.54
C PRO A 48 -15.74 13.98 23.02
N ASP A 49 -16.44 13.55 24.07
CA ASP A 49 -17.43 14.39 24.75
C ASP A 49 -16.71 15.45 25.58
N PHE A 50 -16.37 16.55 24.93
CA PHE A 50 -15.56 17.62 25.49
C PHE A 50 -16.40 18.85 25.80
N ASP A 51 -16.28 19.32 27.04
CA ASP A 51 -16.82 20.59 27.49
C ASP A 51 -15.71 21.42 28.16
N PRO A 52 -15.55 22.72 27.83
CA PRO A 52 -14.52 23.57 28.44
C PRO A 52 -14.53 23.62 29.97
N SER A 53 -15.67 23.40 30.63
CA SER A 53 -15.77 23.31 32.09
C SER A 53 -14.98 22.13 32.66
N GLN A 54 -14.82 21.04 31.88
CA GLN A 54 -14.04 19.86 32.26
C GLN A 54 -12.57 20.18 32.52
N ARG A 55 -12.05 21.28 31.95
CA ARG A 55 -10.69 21.76 32.24
C ARG A 55 -10.49 22.08 33.72
N HIS A 56 -11.56 22.32 34.48
CA HIS A 56 -11.51 22.66 35.90
C HIS A 56 -11.79 21.46 36.83
N TRP A 57 -11.99 20.27 36.26
CA TRP A 57 -12.16 19.03 37.03
C TRP A 57 -10.87 18.60 37.72
N ALA A 58 -10.97 17.65 38.64
CA ALA A 58 -9.80 17.13 39.33
C ALA A 58 -8.83 16.45 38.35
N ASN A 59 -7.52 16.49 38.63
CA ASN A 59 -6.50 15.98 37.72
C ASN A 59 -6.75 14.54 37.26
N HIS A 60 -7.18 13.67 38.17
CA HIS A 60 -7.45 12.27 37.85
C HIS A 60 -8.63 12.11 36.88
N GLU A 61 -9.68 12.94 36.98
CA GLU A 61 -10.83 12.93 36.08
C GLU A 61 -10.41 13.42 34.68
N ARG A 62 -9.62 14.51 34.62
CA ARG A 62 -9.08 15.04 33.36
C ARG A 62 -8.19 14.02 32.65
N LEU A 63 -7.37 13.28 33.40
CA LEU A 63 -6.55 12.19 32.87
C LEU A 63 -7.39 11.05 32.29
N MET A 64 -8.50 10.67 32.95
CA MET A 64 -9.45 9.68 32.39
C MET A 64 -10.11 10.18 31.11
N MET A 65 -10.45 11.48 31.04
CA MET A 65 -11.02 12.07 29.83
C MET A 65 -10.06 12.04 28.64
N LEU A 66 -8.73 12.13 28.86
CA LEU A 66 -7.76 12.01 27.78
C LEU A 66 -7.83 10.65 27.06
N GLU A 67 -8.24 9.57 27.75
CA GLU A 67 -8.40 8.25 27.13
C GLU A 67 -9.49 8.25 26.02
N SER A 68 -10.45 9.18 26.09
CA SER A 68 -11.49 9.32 25.07
C SER A 68 -10.93 9.68 23.68
N LEU A 69 -9.75 10.32 23.62
CA LEU A 69 -9.06 10.62 22.37
C LEU A 69 -8.56 9.36 21.64
N ALA A 70 -8.47 8.20 22.30
CA ALA A 70 -8.13 6.95 21.63
C ALA A 70 -9.13 6.56 20.53
N ASN A 71 -10.37 7.05 20.64
CA ASN A 71 -11.42 6.86 19.63
C ASN A 71 -11.54 8.05 18.68
N PHE A 72 -10.69 9.07 18.77
CA PHE A 72 -10.79 10.27 17.93
C PHE A 72 -10.57 9.95 16.45
N MET A 73 -11.47 10.43 15.59
CA MET A 73 -11.40 10.25 14.15
C MET A 73 -11.97 11.46 13.42
N VAL A 74 -11.15 12.09 12.58
CA VAL A 74 -11.56 13.10 11.61
C VAL A 74 -11.74 12.43 10.25
N PRO A 75 -12.95 12.44 9.67
CA PRO A 75 -13.18 11.93 8.33
C PRO A 75 -12.41 12.75 7.29
N MET A 76 -11.81 12.04 6.32
CA MET A 76 -11.03 12.61 5.22
C MET A 76 -11.54 12.03 3.91
N THR A 77 -11.14 12.63 2.78
CA THR A 77 -11.59 12.21 1.44
C THR A 77 -11.36 10.72 1.18
N ASN A 78 -10.18 10.21 1.55
CA ASN A 78 -9.83 8.78 1.43
C ASN A 78 -10.76 7.85 2.24
N HIS A 79 -11.28 8.31 3.39
CA HIS A 79 -12.23 7.55 4.21
C HIS A 79 -13.59 7.43 3.50
N LEU A 80 -14.04 8.52 2.87
CA LEU A 80 -15.29 8.57 2.12
C LEU A 80 -15.20 7.68 0.88
N GLU A 81 -14.13 7.81 0.10
CA GLU A 81 -13.85 6.99 -1.07
C GLU A 81 -13.85 5.49 -0.73
N LEU A 82 -13.19 5.12 0.38
CA LEU A 82 -13.19 3.75 0.88
C LEU A 82 -14.63 3.28 1.16
N CYS A 83 -15.39 4.01 1.96
CA CYS A 83 -16.76 3.61 2.32
C CYS A 83 -17.70 3.49 1.10
N ARG A 84 -17.53 4.37 0.11
CA ARG A 84 -18.23 4.29 -1.18
C ARG A 84 -17.86 3.02 -1.95
N ALA A 85 -16.57 2.71 -2.02
CA ALA A 85 -16.10 1.48 -2.65
C ALA A 85 -16.65 0.24 -1.93
N LEU A 86 -16.71 0.24 -0.59
CA LEU A 86 -17.23 -0.87 0.20
C LEU A 86 -18.75 -1.08 0.01
N ASP A 87 -19.55 -0.01 0.01
CA ASP A 87 -20.99 -0.11 -0.26
C ASP A 87 -21.25 -0.64 -1.69
N ALA A 88 -20.51 -0.15 -2.68
CA ALA A 88 -20.58 -0.62 -4.05
C ALA A 88 -20.18 -2.10 -4.18
N MET A 89 -19.07 -2.50 -3.55
CA MET A 89 -18.60 -3.89 -3.53
C MET A 89 -19.62 -4.82 -2.89
N LEU A 90 -20.18 -4.45 -1.73
CA LEU A 90 -21.20 -5.21 -1.04
C LEU A 90 -22.44 -5.45 -1.92
N ARG A 91 -23.00 -4.39 -2.50
CA ARG A 91 -24.21 -4.49 -3.34
C ARG A 91 -23.94 -5.27 -4.62
N THR A 92 -22.82 -5.01 -5.28
CA THR A 92 -22.40 -5.72 -6.50
C THR A 92 -22.21 -7.20 -6.23
N GLY A 93 -21.66 -7.56 -5.05
CA GLY A 93 -21.53 -8.94 -4.59
C GLY A 93 -22.85 -9.69 -4.54
N TYR A 94 -23.98 -9.02 -4.29
CA TYR A 94 -25.29 -9.66 -4.22
C TYR A 94 -26.02 -9.81 -5.56
N VAL A 95 -25.69 -9.03 -6.59
CA VAL A 95 -26.43 -9.00 -7.87
C VAL A 95 -26.63 -10.40 -8.46
N GLY A 96 -25.59 -11.23 -8.45
CA GLY A 96 -25.63 -12.60 -8.99
C GLY A 96 -26.05 -13.69 -8.01
N ARG A 97 -26.51 -13.34 -6.80
CA ARG A 97 -26.71 -14.24 -5.66
C ARG A 97 -28.11 -14.16 -5.03
N SER A 98 -29.05 -13.53 -5.72
CA SER A 98 -30.44 -13.45 -5.27
C SER A 98 -31.02 -14.84 -4.97
N PRO A 99 -31.62 -15.08 -3.78
CA PRO A 99 -32.16 -16.38 -3.39
C PRO A 99 -33.25 -16.87 -4.35
N ARG A 100 -33.44 -18.20 -4.43
CA ARG A 100 -34.45 -18.86 -5.29
C ARG A 100 -34.33 -18.50 -6.78
N THR A 101 -33.16 -18.05 -7.23
CA THR A 101 -32.86 -17.85 -8.67
C THR A 101 -31.96 -18.96 -9.22
N PRO A 102 -31.96 -19.21 -10.55
CA PRO A 102 -31.04 -20.17 -11.17
C PRO A 102 -29.57 -19.88 -10.87
N GLY A 103 -29.18 -18.59 -10.80
CA GLY A 103 -27.81 -18.18 -10.49
C GLY A 103 -27.36 -18.61 -9.10
N HIS A 104 -28.23 -18.51 -8.10
CA HIS A 104 -27.95 -18.99 -6.74
C HIS A 104 -27.85 -20.52 -6.68
N SER A 105 -28.75 -21.23 -7.36
CA SER A 105 -28.72 -22.69 -7.43
C SER A 105 -27.46 -23.22 -8.13
N GLU A 106 -26.94 -22.51 -9.13
CA GLU A 106 -25.69 -22.88 -9.81
C GLU A 106 -24.47 -22.81 -8.88
N ILE A 107 -24.41 -21.82 -8.00
CA ILE A 107 -23.34 -21.70 -6.99
C ILE A 107 -23.41 -22.90 -6.03
N PHE A 108 -24.61 -23.24 -5.55
CA PHE A 108 -24.80 -24.41 -4.68
C PHE A 108 -24.38 -25.72 -5.36
N ARG A 109 -24.73 -25.89 -6.63
CA ARG A 109 -24.31 -27.05 -7.43
C ARG A 109 -22.79 -27.12 -7.58
N LYS A 110 -22.12 -26.00 -7.88
CA LYS A 110 -20.64 -25.94 -7.98
C LYS A 110 -19.94 -26.32 -6.68
N ILE A 111 -20.49 -25.89 -5.53
CA ILE A 111 -19.97 -26.29 -4.22
C ILE A 111 -20.13 -27.81 -4.03
N SER A 112 -21.33 -28.34 -4.32
CA SER A 112 -21.64 -29.77 -4.16
C SER A 112 -20.86 -30.68 -5.11
N ASP A 113 -20.71 -30.33 -6.39
CA ASP A 113 -19.98 -31.13 -7.39
C ASP A 113 -18.51 -31.31 -7.00
N ARG A 114 -17.93 -30.31 -6.31
CA ARG A 114 -16.56 -30.38 -5.78
C ARG A 114 -16.43 -31.25 -4.53
N GLU A 115 -17.50 -31.42 -3.75
CA GLU A 115 -17.52 -32.38 -2.63
C GLU A 115 -17.45 -33.83 -3.15
N THR A 116 -18.14 -34.14 -4.24
CA THR A 116 -18.20 -35.49 -4.82
C THR A 116 -16.92 -35.90 -5.56
N GLN A 117 -16.18 -34.95 -6.14
CA GLN A 117 -15.02 -35.27 -6.99
C GLN A 117 -13.68 -35.39 -6.25
N ALA A 118 -13.62 -35.19 -4.92
CA ALA A 118 -12.36 -35.14 -4.14
C ALA A 118 -11.28 -34.24 -4.78
N ALA A 119 -11.69 -33.28 -5.60
CA ALA A 119 -10.80 -32.35 -6.25
C ALA A 119 -10.38 -31.31 -5.20
N VAL A 120 -9.09 -31.29 -4.88
CA VAL A 120 -8.42 -30.15 -4.24
C VAL A 120 -8.84 -28.87 -4.98
N PHE A 121 -8.83 -27.70 -4.33
CA PHE A 121 -8.88 -26.38 -4.98
C PHE A 121 -7.70 -26.24 -5.97
N ARG A 122 -7.70 -27.01 -7.06
CA ARG A 122 -6.74 -26.90 -8.16
C ARG A 122 -7.35 -25.91 -9.13
N GLN A 123 -6.81 -24.70 -9.12
CA GLN A 123 -6.97 -23.77 -10.22
C GLN A 123 -6.60 -24.46 -11.53
N SER A 124 -7.46 -24.35 -12.53
CA SER A 124 -6.98 -24.24 -13.90
C SER A 124 -6.14 -22.96 -13.96
N ALA A 125 -4.88 -23.07 -14.37
CA ALA A 125 -3.90 -21.98 -14.44
C ALA A 125 -4.25 -20.84 -15.43
N HIS A 126 -5.51 -20.75 -15.88
CA HIS A 126 -5.97 -19.90 -16.96
C HIS A 126 -7.17 -19.01 -16.62
N THR A 127 -7.71 -19.03 -15.40
CA THR A 127 -8.77 -18.07 -15.03
C THR A 127 -8.14 -16.82 -14.40
N LEU A 128 -7.69 -15.91 -15.27
CA LEU A 128 -7.46 -14.50 -14.93
C LEU A 128 -8.78 -13.90 -14.43
N THR A 129 -9.02 -13.77 -13.12
CA THR A 129 -10.27 -13.16 -12.62
C THR A 129 -10.06 -12.14 -11.50
N PRO A 130 -9.81 -10.86 -11.86
CA PRO A 130 -9.83 -9.74 -10.93
C PRO A 130 -11.13 -8.94 -11.12
N GLN A 131 -12.20 -9.27 -10.40
CA GLN A 131 -13.40 -8.42 -10.39
C GLN A 131 -14.00 -8.14 -8.99
N LEU A 132 -13.70 -8.94 -7.96
CA LEU A 132 -14.33 -8.79 -6.64
C LEU A 132 -13.35 -8.79 -5.44
N SER A 133 -12.04 -8.78 -5.69
CA SER A 133 -11.02 -8.80 -4.64
C SER A 133 -10.22 -7.49 -4.61
N THR A 134 -10.19 -6.81 -3.46
CA THR A 134 -9.52 -5.51 -3.27
C THR A 134 -8.64 -5.54 -2.02
N ALA A 135 -7.61 -4.69 -1.96
CA ALA A 135 -6.76 -4.54 -0.79
C ALA A 135 -6.59 -3.06 -0.39
N LEU A 136 -6.79 -2.77 0.89
CA LEU A 136 -6.46 -1.51 1.55
C LEU A 136 -5.12 -1.69 2.29
N ILE A 137 -4.05 -1.21 1.67
CA ILE A 137 -2.69 -1.30 2.20
C ILE A 137 -2.21 0.08 2.60
N GLY A 138 -1.56 0.20 3.77
CA GLY A 138 -1.01 1.47 4.19
C GLY A 138 -0.28 1.40 5.52
N ILE A 139 0.38 2.50 5.89
CA ILE A 139 1.16 2.60 7.13
C ILE A 139 0.27 2.31 8.36
N SER A 140 0.85 1.65 9.37
CA SER A 140 0.13 1.36 10.62
C SER A 140 -0.27 2.65 11.33
N GLY A 141 -1.40 2.66 12.03
CA GLY A 141 -1.87 3.85 12.76
C GLY A 141 -2.57 4.92 11.92
N MET A 142 -2.85 4.67 10.63
CA MET A 142 -3.59 5.60 9.74
C MET A 142 -5.13 5.43 9.80
N GLY A 143 -5.68 4.63 10.71
CA GLY A 143 -7.14 4.49 10.87
C GLY A 143 -7.84 3.51 9.92
N LYS A 144 -7.11 2.70 9.13
CA LYS A 144 -7.68 1.73 8.16
C LYS A 144 -8.78 0.83 8.77
N THR A 145 -8.45 0.10 9.83
CA THR A 145 -9.38 -0.80 10.53
C THR A 145 -10.52 -0.04 11.19
N THR A 146 -10.25 1.14 11.77
CA THR A 146 -11.26 1.99 12.40
C THR A 146 -12.31 2.42 11.39
N THR A 147 -11.90 2.92 10.22
CA THR A 147 -12.82 3.34 9.15
C THR A 147 -13.70 2.18 8.68
N VAL A 148 -13.13 1.00 8.48
CA VAL A 148 -13.90 -0.18 8.07
C VAL A 148 -14.88 -0.64 9.15
N LYS A 149 -14.46 -0.67 10.42
CA LYS A 149 -15.35 -0.99 11.56
C LYS A 149 -16.50 0.02 11.68
N ARG A 150 -16.26 1.30 11.44
CA ARG A 150 -17.29 2.36 11.45
C ARG A 150 -18.28 2.20 10.30
N TRP A 151 -17.79 1.94 9.09
CA TRP A 151 -18.65 1.60 7.97
C TRP A 151 -19.52 0.36 8.27
N CYS A 152 -18.93 -0.70 8.80
CA CYS A 152 -19.63 -1.91 9.25
C CYS A 152 -20.71 -1.62 10.31
N ALA A 153 -20.47 -0.67 11.22
CA ALA A 153 -21.43 -0.30 12.25
C ALA A 153 -22.71 0.38 11.69
N SER A 154 -22.64 0.95 10.49
CA SER A 154 -23.81 1.50 9.78
C SER A 154 -24.71 0.43 9.15
N ILE A 155 -24.28 -0.84 9.16
CA ILE A 155 -24.94 -1.96 8.50
C ILE A 155 -25.29 -3.02 9.55
N PRO A 156 -26.53 -3.55 9.57
CA PRO A 156 -26.87 -4.65 10.46
C PRO A 156 -25.96 -5.86 10.24
N GLN A 157 -25.49 -6.47 11.32
CA GLN A 157 -24.58 -7.62 11.24
C GLN A 157 -25.28 -8.87 10.68
N VAL A 158 -26.56 -9.06 11.01
CA VAL A 158 -27.39 -10.16 10.51
C VAL A 158 -28.80 -9.64 10.21
N ILE A 159 -29.30 -9.97 9.01
CA ILE A 159 -30.65 -9.67 8.56
C ILE A 159 -31.40 -11.01 8.39
N TYR A 160 -32.51 -11.17 9.10
CA TYR A 160 -33.38 -12.33 8.95
C TYR A 160 -34.52 -12.02 7.97
N HIS A 161 -34.70 -12.87 6.96
CA HIS A 161 -35.76 -12.75 5.96
C HIS A 161 -36.90 -13.74 6.28
N PRO A 162 -38.01 -13.30 6.89
CA PRO A 162 -39.07 -14.22 7.31
C PRO A 162 -39.72 -14.98 6.14
N ASP A 163 -39.94 -14.31 5.00
CA ASP A 163 -40.61 -14.89 3.83
C ASP A 163 -39.75 -15.94 3.10
N LEU A 164 -38.43 -15.82 3.26
CA LEU A 164 -37.45 -16.73 2.69
C LEU A 164 -36.94 -17.76 3.70
N ASN A 165 -37.20 -17.53 4.99
CA ASN A 165 -36.71 -18.29 6.14
C ASN A 165 -35.19 -18.51 6.10
N LEU A 166 -34.44 -17.42 5.96
CA LEU A 166 -32.98 -17.45 5.86
C LEU A 166 -32.34 -16.25 6.56
N TYR A 167 -31.06 -16.42 6.92
CA TYR A 167 -30.22 -15.36 7.46
C TYR A 167 -29.29 -14.83 6.36
N GLN A 168 -29.22 -13.52 6.26
CA GLN A 168 -28.25 -12.79 5.45
C GLN A 168 -27.21 -12.16 6.38
N VAL A 169 -25.94 -12.33 6.04
CA VAL A 169 -24.81 -11.70 6.73
C VAL A 169 -24.20 -10.66 5.79
N PRO A 170 -24.50 -9.35 5.92
CA PRO A 170 -23.99 -8.33 5.00
C PRO A 170 -22.46 -8.33 4.89
N TYR A 171 -21.75 -8.43 6.00
CA TYR A 171 -20.30 -8.52 6.02
C TYR A 171 -19.82 -9.52 7.07
N LEU A 172 -18.66 -10.13 6.82
CA LEU A 172 -17.96 -10.95 7.79
C LEU A 172 -16.55 -10.38 7.98
N HIS A 173 -16.30 -9.75 9.12
CA HIS A 173 -14.98 -9.20 9.47
C HIS A 173 -14.21 -10.16 10.36
N ILE A 174 -13.03 -10.56 9.88
CA ILE A 174 -12.12 -11.47 10.56
C ILE A 174 -10.72 -10.87 10.60
N GLU A 175 -10.02 -11.10 11.69
CA GLU A 175 -8.59 -10.78 11.83
C GLU A 175 -7.77 -12.02 11.46
N MET A 176 -6.73 -11.85 10.65
CA MET A 176 -5.86 -12.96 10.28
C MET A 176 -5.06 -13.44 11.51
N PRO A 177 -5.03 -14.75 11.80
CA PRO A 177 -4.36 -15.26 12.98
C PRO A 177 -2.85 -14.99 12.95
N SER A 178 -2.28 -14.68 14.12
CA SER A 178 -0.87 -14.26 14.27
C SER A 178 0.14 -15.37 13.96
N ASP A 179 -0.25 -16.63 14.02
CA ASP A 179 0.58 -17.76 13.62
C ASP A 179 0.71 -17.89 12.09
N GLY A 180 -0.13 -17.17 11.32
CA GLY A 180 -0.07 -16.87 9.88
C GLY A 180 -0.03 -18.07 8.92
N SER A 181 0.11 -19.28 9.45
CA SER A 181 0.66 -20.44 8.73
C SER A 181 -0.37 -21.54 8.49
N SER A 182 -1.60 -21.37 8.97
CA SER A 182 -2.62 -22.41 8.91
C SER A 182 -3.93 -21.92 8.30
N ILE A 183 -4.24 -22.43 7.11
CA ILE A 183 -5.57 -22.40 6.48
C ILE A 183 -6.65 -22.84 7.49
N LYS A 184 -6.29 -23.77 8.40
CA LYS A 184 -7.17 -24.25 9.45
C LYS A 184 -7.50 -23.17 10.48
N GLY A 185 -6.52 -22.36 10.89
CA GLY A 185 -6.73 -21.26 11.84
C GLY A 185 -7.67 -20.20 11.27
N LEU A 186 -7.48 -19.82 10.00
CA LEU A 186 -8.38 -18.91 9.28
C LEU A 186 -9.80 -19.46 9.21
N ALA A 187 -9.96 -20.71 8.78
CA ALA A 187 -11.25 -21.36 8.68
C ALA A 187 -11.94 -21.47 10.06
N GLN A 188 -11.19 -21.77 11.12
CA GLN A 188 -11.69 -21.76 12.49
C GLN A 188 -12.16 -20.37 12.93
N GLY A 189 -11.41 -19.31 12.59
CA GLY A 189 -11.81 -17.92 12.86
C GLY A 189 -13.13 -17.56 12.18
N ILE A 190 -13.31 -17.96 10.92
CA ILE A 190 -14.58 -17.76 10.19
C ILE A 190 -15.73 -18.53 10.87
N LEU A 191 -15.53 -19.80 11.21
CA LEU A 191 -16.56 -20.60 11.89
C LEU A 191 -16.94 -20.00 13.25
N HIS A 192 -15.94 -19.57 14.03
CA HIS A 192 -16.19 -18.93 15.31
C HIS A 192 -16.99 -17.63 15.15
N LYS A 193 -16.66 -16.82 14.14
CA LYS A 193 -17.39 -15.57 13.88
C LYS A 193 -18.82 -15.83 13.44
N LEU A 194 -19.07 -16.88 12.64
CA LEU A 194 -20.43 -17.30 12.29
C LEU A 194 -21.22 -17.78 13.52
N ASP A 195 -20.58 -18.51 14.44
CA ASP A 195 -21.20 -18.98 15.69
C ASP A 195 -21.53 -17.84 16.67
N GLU A 196 -20.79 -16.74 16.59
CA GLU A 196 -21.04 -15.51 17.36
C GLU A 196 -22.30 -14.79 16.87
N ILE A 197 -22.45 -14.65 15.55
CA ILE A 197 -23.46 -13.77 14.95
C ILE A 197 -24.76 -14.50 14.60
N ILE A 198 -24.72 -15.79 14.24
CA ILE A 198 -25.91 -16.54 13.84
C ILE A 198 -26.59 -17.18 15.07
N PRO A 199 -27.90 -16.95 15.29
CA PRO A 199 -28.63 -17.56 16.39
C PRO A 199 -28.59 -19.10 16.36
N GLY A 200 -28.22 -19.71 17.49
CA GLY A 200 -28.23 -21.18 17.65
C GLY A 200 -27.14 -21.93 16.88
N ALA A 201 -26.19 -21.23 16.25
CA ALA A 201 -25.09 -21.85 15.53
C ALA A 201 -24.06 -22.51 16.47
N ASP A 202 -23.53 -23.65 16.04
CA ASP A 202 -22.44 -24.41 16.70
C ASP A 202 -21.55 -25.08 15.63
N TYR A 203 -21.23 -24.32 14.58
CA TYR A 203 -20.48 -24.76 13.41
C TYR A 203 -19.03 -25.08 13.76
N HIS A 204 -18.40 -24.30 14.64
CA HIS A 204 -17.04 -24.58 15.09
C HIS A 204 -16.96 -25.97 15.73
N ARG A 205 -17.85 -26.31 16.66
CA ARG A 205 -17.87 -27.65 17.26
C ARG A 205 -18.18 -28.74 16.23
N THR A 206 -19.15 -28.47 15.36
CA THR A 206 -19.63 -29.43 14.34
C THR A 206 -18.54 -29.79 13.34
N TYR A 207 -17.82 -28.80 12.81
CA TYR A 207 -16.87 -29.00 11.71
C TYR A 207 -15.39 -29.03 12.14
N SER A 208 -15.03 -28.44 13.29
CA SER A 208 -13.63 -28.33 13.75
C SER A 208 -13.27 -29.34 14.84
N GLN A 209 -14.18 -29.61 15.80
CA GLN A 209 -13.86 -30.44 16.98
C GLN A 209 -14.27 -31.91 16.83
N ARG A 210 -15.43 -32.19 16.22
CA ARG A 210 -15.92 -33.58 16.06
C ARG A 210 -15.29 -34.33 14.88
N GLY A 211 -14.72 -33.62 13.91
CA GLY A 211 -13.99 -34.20 12.79
C GLY A 211 -12.52 -33.80 12.85
N LYS A 212 -11.60 -34.76 12.72
CA LYS A 212 -10.19 -34.48 12.36
C LYS A 212 -10.10 -34.02 10.89
N ALA A 213 -10.90 -33.01 10.52
CA ALA A 213 -10.99 -32.52 9.17
C ALA A 213 -9.65 -31.84 8.78
N GLY A 214 -9.09 -32.23 7.64
CA GLY A 214 -7.99 -31.51 7.02
C GLY A 214 -8.40 -30.08 6.63
N SER A 215 -7.41 -29.21 6.43
CA SER A 215 -7.59 -27.80 6.03
C SER A 215 -8.60 -27.61 4.90
N ASP A 216 -8.50 -28.43 3.85
CA ASP A 216 -9.31 -28.32 2.65
C ASP A 216 -10.79 -28.62 2.92
N THR A 217 -11.06 -29.59 3.79
CA THR A 217 -12.44 -29.95 4.17
C THR A 217 -13.06 -28.84 5.00
N LEU A 218 -12.26 -28.21 5.87
CA LEU A 218 -12.72 -27.10 6.68
C LEU A 218 -13.04 -25.86 5.83
N MET A 219 -12.19 -25.53 4.85
CA MET A 219 -12.46 -24.44 3.91
C MET A 219 -13.68 -24.69 3.03
N ARG A 220 -13.93 -25.93 2.60
CA ARG A 220 -15.17 -26.29 1.89
C ARG A 220 -16.40 -26.06 2.76
N ASN A 221 -16.36 -26.48 4.02
CA ASN A 221 -17.46 -26.24 4.96
C ASN A 221 -17.69 -24.74 5.19
N VAL A 222 -16.62 -23.97 5.34
CA VAL A 222 -16.69 -22.50 5.42
C VAL A 222 -17.36 -21.92 4.19
N ALA A 223 -16.94 -22.31 2.98
CA ALA A 223 -17.53 -21.80 1.75
C ALA A 223 -19.03 -22.12 1.66
N ARG A 224 -19.43 -23.34 2.05
CA ARG A 224 -20.83 -23.75 2.12
C ARG A 224 -21.63 -22.89 3.11
N LEU A 225 -21.09 -22.64 4.30
CA LEU A 225 -21.75 -21.83 5.31
C LEU A 225 -21.84 -20.35 4.89
N MET A 226 -20.80 -19.80 4.27
CA MET A 226 -20.82 -18.45 3.72
C MET A 226 -21.90 -18.31 2.63
N ASN A 227 -22.09 -19.33 1.79
CA ASN A 227 -23.18 -19.34 0.83
C ASN A 227 -24.56 -19.48 1.51
N THR A 228 -24.66 -20.36 2.51
CA THR A 228 -25.91 -20.63 3.25
C THR A 228 -26.43 -19.39 3.98
N HIS A 229 -25.53 -18.63 4.61
CA HIS A 229 -25.84 -17.39 5.31
C HIS A 229 -25.72 -16.14 4.43
N LEU A 230 -25.62 -16.34 3.10
CA LEU A 230 -25.57 -15.28 2.10
C LEU A 230 -24.59 -14.17 2.47
N VAL A 231 -23.36 -14.55 2.85
CA VAL A 231 -22.32 -13.59 3.26
C VAL A 231 -22.06 -12.62 2.13
N GLY A 232 -22.28 -11.33 2.33
CA GLY A 232 -22.20 -10.30 1.29
C GLY A 232 -20.78 -9.92 0.94
N MET A 233 -19.92 -9.76 1.94
CA MET A 233 -18.51 -9.43 1.77
C MET A 233 -17.66 -10.06 2.88
N LEU A 234 -16.47 -10.53 2.54
CA LEU A 234 -15.47 -10.99 3.49
C LEU A 234 -14.40 -9.91 3.70
N ILE A 235 -14.17 -9.52 4.95
CA ILE A 235 -13.13 -8.54 5.31
C ILE A 235 -12.06 -9.26 6.12
N CYS A 236 -10.85 -9.30 5.57
CA CYS A 236 -9.69 -9.94 6.16
C CYS A 236 -8.71 -8.86 6.62
N ASP A 237 -8.63 -8.64 7.92
CA ASP A 237 -7.76 -7.64 8.55
C ASP A 237 -6.42 -8.22 8.99
N GLU A 238 -5.44 -7.36 9.23
CA GLU A 238 -4.09 -7.74 9.68
C GLU A 238 -3.40 -8.76 8.76
N VAL A 239 -3.54 -8.59 7.43
CA VAL A 239 -3.04 -9.55 6.42
C VAL A 239 -1.52 -9.75 6.49
N GLN A 240 -0.78 -8.78 7.02
CA GLN A 240 0.65 -8.91 7.33
C GLN A 240 0.97 -10.09 8.25
N ASN A 241 0.01 -10.58 9.04
CA ASN A 241 0.19 -11.78 9.86
C ASN A 241 0.47 -13.01 9.00
N LEU A 242 -0.09 -13.08 7.77
CA LEU A 242 0.28 -14.12 6.80
C LEU A 242 1.72 -13.95 6.32
N ALA A 243 2.24 -12.73 6.20
CA ALA A 243 3.63 -12.48 5.80
C ALA A 243 4.64 -12.96 6.84
N ASN A 244 4.24 -13.04 8.12
CA ASN A 244 5.07 -13.59 9.19
C ASN A 244 5.19 -15.13 9.13
N ALA A 245 4.36 -15.80 8.34
CA ALA A 245 4.37 -17.25 8.22
C ALA A 245 5.54 -17.75 7.35
N ARG A 246 6.36 -18.66 7.89
CA ARG A 246 7.54 -19.20 7.19
C ARG A 246 7.21 -20.06 5.96
N LYS A 247 5.98 -20.59 5.84
CA LYS A 247 5.51 -21.46 4.73
C LYS A 247 4.02 -21.23 4.46
N ASN A 248 3.59 -21.36 3.20
CA ASN A 248 2.19 -21.45 2.72
C ASN A 248 1.32 -20.17 2.72
N ALA A 249 1.82 -19.00 3.09
CA ALA A 249 1.04 -17.75 3.08
C ALA A 249 0.35 -17.46 1.73
N GLN A 250 1.08 -17.65 0.63
CA GLN A 250 0.56 -17.45 -0.73
C GLN A 250 -0.49 -18.50 -1.12
N THR A 251 -0.34 -19.74 -0.65
CA THR A 251 -1.32 -20.82 -0.86
C THR A 251 -2.63 -20.49 -0.15
N VAL A 252 -2.56 -20.06 1.12
CA VAL A 252 -3.75 -19.64 1.89
C VAL A 252 -4.49 -18.52 1.18
N MET A 253 -3.75 -17.52 0.70
CA MET A 253 -4.32 -16.38 -0.01
C MET A 253 -5.02 -16.81 -1.31
N THR A 254 -4.36 -17.63 -2.11
CA THR A 254 -4.92 -18.14 -3.37
C THR A 254 -6.16 -18.99 -3.12
N GLU A 255 -6.17 -19.84 -2.10
CA GLU A 255 -7.34 -20.66 -1.75
C GLU A 255 -8.52 -19.81 -1.30
N LEU A 256 -8.28 -18.81 -0.45
CA LEU A 256 -9.32 -17.90 0.03
C LEU A 256 -9.94 -17.11 -1.14
N VAL A 257 -9.09 -16.53 -2.00
CA VAL A 257 -9.54 -15.78 -3.18
C VAL A 257 -10.30 -16.70 -4.14
N SER A 258 -9.82 -17.93 -4.35
CA SER A 258 -10.53 -18.92 -5.16
C SER A 258 -11.92 -19.21 -4.58
N ALA A 259 -12.02 -19.50 -3.28
CA ALA A 259 -13.28 -19.78 -2.62
C ALA A 259 -14.26 -18.60 -2.74
N CYS A 260 -13.81 -17.38 -2.48
CA CYS A 260 -14.61 -16.17 -2.65
C CYS A 260 -15.09 -15.97 -4.09
N ASN A 261 -14.23 -16.20 -5.09
CA ASN A 261 -14.60 -16.11 -6.50
C ASN A 261 -15.68 -17.13 -6.89
N ASP A 262 -15.56 -18.37 -6.42
CA ASP A 262 -16.55 -19.41 -6.68
C ASP A 262 -17.92 -19.08 -6.07
N LEU A 263 -17.90 -18.47 -4.88
CA LEU A 263 -19.10 -17.99 -4.19
C LEU A 263 -19.63 -16.66 -4.74
N LYS A 264 -18.87 -15.98 -5.62
CA LYS A 264 -19.10 -14.59 -6.03
C LYS A 264 -19.23 -13.65 -4.82
N VAL A 265 -18.43 -13.89 -3.78
CA VAL A 265 -18.35 -13.07 -2.55
C VAL A 265 -17.16 -12.11 -2.69
N PRO A 266 -17.38 -10.79 -2.70
CA PRO A 266 -16.31 -9.81 -2.60
C PRO A 266 -15.43 -10.01 -1.36
N ILE A 267 -14.13 -9.77 -1.53
CA ILE A 267 -13.14 -9.85 -0.46
C ILE A 267 -12.32 -8.57 -0.36
N LEU A 268 -12.23 -8.02 0.85
CA LEU A 268 -11.35 -6.90 1.21
C LEU A 268 -10.21 -7.42 2.07
N PHE A 269 -8.97 -7.13 1.68
CA PHE A 269 -7.78 -7.33 2.48
C PHE A 269 -7.33 -6.01 3.11
N ILE A 270 -7.09 -5.97 4.42
CA ILE A 270 -6.56 -4.80 5.12
C ILE A 270 -5.21 -5.18 5.71
N GLY A 271 -4.20 -4.33 5.54
CA GLY A 271 -2.90 -4.59 6.15
C GLY A 271 -1.87 -3.48 6.00
N THR A 272 -0.72 -3.69 6.62
CA THR A 272 0.46 -2.82 6.53
C THR A 272 1.18 -2.96 5.19
N ASN A 273 2.15 -2.09 4.87
CA ASN A 273 2.93 -2.20 3.63
C ASN A 273 3.62 -3.58 3.52
N LYS A 274 3.94 -4.21 4.65
CA LYS A 274 4.46 -5.58 4.72
C LYS A 274 3.55 -6.62 4.04
N ALA A 275 2.23 -6.45 4.13
CA ALA A 275 1.26 -7.35 3.51
C ALA A 275 1.33 -7.33 1.97
N ALA A 276 1.94 -6.32 1.35
CA ALA A 276 2.14 -6.27 -0.09
C ALA A 276 2.98 -7.44 -0.63
N SER A 277 3.82 -8.04 0.20
CA SER A 277 4.65 -9.19 -0.16
C SER A 277 3.83 -10.46 -0.40
N VAL A 278 2.76 -10.69 0.35
CA VAL A 278 1.88 -11.89 0.27
C VAL A 278 0.73 -11.73 -0.71
N LEU A 279 0.38 -10.50 -1.08
CA LEU A 279 -0.60 -10.24 -2.12
C LEU A 279 -0.07 -10.70 -3.49
N THR A 280 -0.87 -11.48 -4.22
CA THR A 280 -0.50 -12.03 -5.54
C THR A 280 -0.22 -10.92 -6.54
N GLN A 281 0.53 -11.25 -7.61
CA GLN A 281 0.90 -10.30 -8.66
C GLN A 281 -0.33 -9.62 -9.29
N ASP A 282 -1.48 -10.30 -9.32
CA ASP A 282 -2.75 -9.77 -9.81
C ASP A 282 -3.32 -8.68 -8.90
N PHE A 283 -3.17 -8.75 -7.57
CA PHE A 283 -3.51 -7.63 -6.67
C PHE A 283 -2.60 -6.42 -6.88
N ARG A 284 -1.33 -6.64 -7.25
CA ARG A 284 -0.40 -5.55 -7.57
C ARG A 284 -0.76 -4.87 -8.88
N GLN A 285 -1.30 -5.61 -9.85
CA GLN A 285 -1.79 -5.07 -11.11
C GLN A 285 -3.21 -4.48 -10.99
N ALA A 286 -4.09 -5.06 -10.17
CA ALA A 286 -5.44 -4.56 -9.90
C ALA A 286 -5.42 -3.16 -9.27
N ARG A 287 -4.38 -2.84 -8.47
CA ARG A 287 -4.08 -1.47 -8.01
C ARG A 287 -3.97 -0.44 -9.15
N ARG A 288 -3.62 -0.88 -10.36
CA ARG A 288 -3.39 -0.04 -11.54
C ARG A 288 -4.51 -0.11 -12.58
N SER A 289 -5.40 -1.11 -12.52
CA SER A 289 -6.29 -1.43 -13.65
C SER A 289 -7.70 -1.94 -13.28
N SER A 290 -8.23 -1.66 -12.09
CA SER A 290 -9.60 -2.08 -11.72
C SER A 290 -10.47 -0.91 -11.23
N GLY A 291 -11.77 -0.95 -11.56
CA GLY A 291 -12.75 0.14 -11.31
C GLY A 291 -13.11 0.41 -9.85
N HIS A 292 -12.49 -0.28 -8.89
CA HIS A 292 -12.64 -0.08 -7.45
C HIS A 292 -11.28 0.05 -6.74
N SER A 293 -10.25 0.60 -7.41
CA SER A 293 -8.91 0.72 -6.83
C SER A 293 -8.94 1.65 -5.62
N ILE A 294 -8.74 1.09 -4.43
CA ILE A 294 -8.53 1.85 -3.20
C ILE A 294 -7.06 2.26 -3.17
N ALA A 295 -6.80 3.57 -3.14
CA ALA A 295 -5.44 4.09 -3.05
C ALA A 295 -4.75 3.57 -1.77
N PRO A 296 -3.43 3.31 -1.80
CA PRO A 296 -2.69 3.04 -0.57
C PRO A 296 -2.83 4.21 0.41
N TRP A 297 -2.99 3.91 1.69
CA TRP A 297 -3.05 4.94 2.73
C TRP A 297 -1.66 5.21 3.27
N ASP A 298 -1.09 6.33 2.84
CA ASP A 298 0.19 6.83 3.33
C ASP A 298 0.00 7.78 4.51
N ARG A 299 1.12 8.22 5.11
CA ARG A 299 1.14 9.26 6.15
C ARG A 299 0.50 10.56 5.64
N LEU A 300 -0.12 11.31 6.56
CA LEU A 300 -0.64 12.65 6.22
C LEU A 300 0.52 13.54 5.83
N GLN A 301 0.37 14.23 4.70
CA GLN A 301 1.35 15.18 4.21
C GLN A 301 0.94 16.58 4.65
N ARG A 302 1.95 17.41 4.95
CA ARG A 302 1.73 18.83 5.13
C ARG A 302 1.38 19.48 3.80
N GLY A 303 0.44 20.40 3.84
CA GLY A 303 0.14 21.27 2.71
C GLY A 303 1.15 22.40 2.56
N THR A 304 0.84 23.29 1.60
CA THR A 304 1.49 24.60 1.51
C THR A 304 0.63 25.64 2.23
N PRO A 305 1.16 26.81 2.60
CA PRO A 305 0.34 27.88 3.18
C PRO A 305 -0.84 28.31 2.28
N SER A 306 -0.71 28.15 0.96
CA SER A 306 -1.78 28.42 -0.01
C SER A 306 -2.78 27.27 -0.20
N GLU A 307 -2.37 26.05 0.10
CA GLU A 307 -3.16 24.83 -0.06
C GLU A 307 -2.87 23.90 1.14
N PRO A 308 -3.56 24.10 2.28
CA PRO A 308 -3.43 23.24 3.46
C PRO A 308 -3.76 21.78 3.11
N GLY A 309 -3.00 20.85 3.68
CA GLY A 309 -3.18 19.42 3.49
C GLY A 309 -4.10 18.81 4.54
N ASP A 310 -4.31 17.51 4.44
CA ASP A 310 -5.11 16.75 5.41
C ASP A 310 -4.50 16.79 6.83
N TRP A 311 -3.17 16.97 6.95
CA TRP A 311 -2.49 17.10 8.23
C TRP A 311 -2.92 18.35 8.99
N GLU A 312 -2.91 19.51 8.33
CA GLU A 312 -3.28 20.78 8.96
C GLU A 312 -4.71 20.74 9.52
N GLY A 313 -5.68 20.26 8.72
CA GLY A 313 -7.06 20.12 9.16
C GLY A 313 -7.24 19.09 10.28
N PHE A 314 -6.49 17.98 10.25
CA PHE A 314 -6.52 16.99 11.31
C PHE A 314 -6.03 17.57 12.66
N VAL A 315 -4.89 18.27 12.66
CA VAL A 315 -4.32 18.84 13.88
C VAL A 315 -5.19 19.97 14.41
N GLU A 316 -5.75 20.82 13.54
CA GLU A 316 -6.64 21.91 13.95
C GLU A 316 -7.83 21.39 14.77
N VAL A 317 -8.47 20.30 14.32
CA VAL A 317 -9.58 19.68 15.06
C VAL A 317 -9.07 19.00 16.34
N LEU A 318 -7.98 18.23 16.28
CA LEU A 318 -7.40 17.56 17.45
C LEU A 318 -7.05 18.56 18.56
N TRP A 319 -6.47 19.70 18.20
CA TRP A 319 -5.98 20.72 19.13
C TRP A 319 -7.10 21.40 19.93
N GLY A 320 -8.34 21.32 19.45
CA GLY A 320 -9.51 21.80 20.19
C GLY A 320 -9.76 21.06 21.51
N TYR A 321 -9.28 19.81 21.63
CA TYR A 321 -9.55 18.91 22.75
C TYR A 321 -8.43 18.95 23.81
N GLN A 322 -8.33 20.09 24.48
CA GLN A 322 -7.36 20.34 25.56
C GLN A 322 -8.01 20.32 26.95
N TRP A 323 -7.60 19.38 27.79
CA TRP A 323 -8.00 19.23 29.20
C TRP A 323 -7.01 19.88 30.19
N VAL A 324 -5.96 20.56 29.72
CA VAL A 324 -5.12 21.41 30.57
C VAL A 324 -5.89 22.65 31.07
N HIS A 325 -5.57 23.17 32.25
CA HIS A 325 -6.24 24.37 32.80
C HIS A 325 -6.02 25.60 31.91
N ASN A 326 -4.82 25.77 31.35
CA ASN A 326 -4.45 26.89 30.50
C ASN A 326 -4.32 26.42 29.04
N PRO A 327 -5.42 26.23 28.30
CA PRO A 327 -5.37 25.82 26.91
C PRO A 327 -4.67 26.89 26.07
N VAL A 328 -3.93 26.43 25.06
CA VAL A 328 -3.18 27.31 24.15
C VAL A 328 -3.73 27.19 22.74
N ALA A 329 -3.76 28.31 22.00
CA ALA A 329 -4.06 28.28 20.57
C ALA A 329 -2.98 27.49 19.82
N LEU A 330 -3.35 26.84 18.72
CA LEU A 330 -2.38 26.15 17.87
C LEU A 330 -1.49 27.20 17.19
N ASP A 331 -0.19 27.13 17.44
CA ASP A 331 0.81 27.94 16.72
C ASP A 331 1.63 27.07 15.76
N GLU A 332 2.35 27.72 14.86
CA GLU A 332 3.15 27.04 13.82
C GLU A 332 4.23 26.13 14.43
N LEU A 333 4.79 26.51 15.59
CA LEU A 333 5.86 25.76 16.22
C LEU A 333 5.34 24.46 16.86
N CYS A 334 4.20 24.50 17.55
CA CYS A 334 3.52 23.32 18.07
C CYS A 334 3.09 22.40 16.92
N HIS A 335 2.55 22.99 15.85
CA HIS A 335 2.14 22.24 14.65
C HIS A 335 3.34 21.52 14.01
N GLN A 336 4.45 22.23 13.83
CA GLN A 336 5.69 21.69 13.28
C GLN A 336 6.26 20.58 14.17
N VAL A 337 6.41 20.82 15.48
CA VAL A 337 6.98 19.81 16.38
C VAL A 337 6.12 18.55 16.45
N LEU A 338 4.80 18.69 16.45
CA LEU A 338 3.89 17.55 16.41
C LEU A 338 4.05 16.75 15.10
N TYR A 339 4.21 17.43 13.96
CA TYR A 339 4.52 16.77 12.70
C TYR A 339 5.89 16.11 12.73
N ASP A 340 6.92 16.78 13.23
CA ASP A 340 8.28 16.25 13.25
C ASP A 340 8.38 14.98 14.10
N CYS A 341 7.66 14.92 15.22
CA CYS A 341 7.62 13.78 16.12
C CYS A 341 6.71 12.64 15.62
N SER A 342 5.68 12.93 14.82
CA SER A 342 4.71 11.90 14.36
C SER A 342 4.89 11.48 12.90
N GLN A 343 5.53 12.32 12.09
CA GLN A 343 5.62 12.23 10.63
C GLN A 343 4.25 11.98 9.97
N GLY A 344 3.20 12.65 10.45
CA GLY A 344 1.86 12.52 9.84
C GLY A 344 1.12 11.21 10.14
N ILE A 345 1.63 10.38 11.05
CA ILE A 345 0.93 9.18 11.53
C ILE A 345 -0.12 9.58 12.56
N ILE A 346 -1.40 9.39 12.22
CA ILE A 346 -2.56 9.81 13.03
C ILE A 346 -2.50 9.26 14.46
N ASP A 347 -2.37 7.95 14.62
CA ASP A 347 -2.33 7.30 15.94
C ASP A 347 -1.18 7.78 16.82
N LEU A 348 0.00 8.02 16.22
CA LEU A 348 1.15 8.55 16.95
C LEU A 348 0.94 10.00 17.37
N ALA A 349 0.38 10.84 16.49
CA ALA A 349 0.06 12.23 16.80
C ALA A 349 -0.95 12.34 17.97
N ILE A 350 -2.00 11.51 17.96
CA ILE A 350 -2.98 11.43 19.06
C ILE A 350 -2.30 11.02 20.37
N LYS A 351 -1.48 9.96 20.34
CA LYS A 351 -0.77 9.47 21.53
C LYS A 351 0.21 10.49 22.09
N LEU A 352 0.93 11.20 21.22
CA LEU A 352 1.82 12.29 21.64
C LEU A 352 1.04 13.43 22.29
N PHE A 353 -0.07 13.83 21.68
CA PHE A 353 -0.93 14.88 22.22
C PHE A 353 -1.53 14.51 23.58
N VAL A 354 -2.03 13.28 23.73
CA VAL A 354 -2.52 12.73 25.01
C VAL A 354 -1.41 12.72 26.06
N SER A 355 -0.23 12.22 25.70
CA SER A 355 0.89 12.07 26.64
C SER A 355 1.45 13.44 27.08
N ALA A 356 1.54 14.41 26.16
CA ALA A 356 1.91 15.78 26.47
C ALA A 356 0.93 16.45 27.43
N GLN A 357 -0.38 16.29 27.23
CA GLN A 357 -1.39 16.80 28.15
C GLN A 357 -1.31 16.14 29.52
N ALA A 358 -1.19 14.80 29.55
CA ALA A 358 -1.06 14.06 30.80
C ALA A 358 0.17 14.52 31.60
N ARG A 359 1.30 14.72 30.93
CA ARG A 359 2.52 15.26 31.53
C ARG A 359 2.34 16.68 32.07
N ALA A 360 1.67 17.56 31.31
CA ALA A 360 1.39 18.93 31.75
C ALA A 360 0.51 18.98 33.02
N ILE A 361 -0.50 18.10 33.10
CA ILE A 361 -1.40 17.98 34.25
C ILE A 361 -0.66 17.44 35.47
N GLN A 362 0.18 16.41 35.29
CA GLN A 362 0.92 15.78 36.38
C GLN A 362 1.99 16.70 36.97
N LEU A 363 2.68 17.48 36.13
CA LEU A 363 3.72 18.43 36.55
C LEU A 363 3.13 19.76 37.05
N GLY A 364 1.84 20.01 36.85
CA GLY A 364 1.19 21.27 37.21
C GLY A 364 1.59 22.46 36.32
N THR A 365 2.29 22.23 35.20
CA THR A 365 2.57 23.27 34.21
C THR A 365 1.30 23.70 33.48
N GLU A 366 0.33 22.79 33.35
CA GLU A 366 -1.05 23.05 32.93
C GLU A 366 -1.18 23.81 31.60
N ARG A 367 -0.22 23.63 30.69
CA ARG A 367 -0.20 24.18 29.33
C ARG A 367 0.65 23.29 28.42
N LEU A 368 0.29 23.23 27.14
CA LEU A 368 1.10 22.58 26.13
C LEU A 368 2.17 23.54 25.61
N THR A 369 3.38 23.04 25.38
CA THR A 369 4.45 23.78 24.69
C THR A 369 5.18 22.86 23.71
N PRO A 370 5.85 23.40 22.69
CA PRO A 370 6.66 22.62 21.75
C PRO A 370 7.73 21.78 22.47
N GLU A 371 8.39 22.36 23.47
CA GLU A 371 9.43 21.67 24.25
C GLU A 371 8.86 20.48 25.02
N LEU A 372 7.64 20.61 25.56
CA LEU A 372 6.97 19.52 26.26
C LEU A 372 6.65 18.36 25.31
N ILE A 373 6.15 18.67 24.11
CA ILE A 373 5.83 17.65 23.09
C ILE A 373 7.10 16.89 22.69
N ALA A 374 8.18 17.63 22.41
CA ALA A 374 9.47 17.03 22.07
C ALA A 374 10.04 16.17 23.22
N GLN A 375 10.00 16.67 24.46
CA GLN A 375 10.46 15.92 25.63
C GLN A 375 9.67 14.62 25.86
N VAL A 376 8.36 14.65 25.64
CA VAL A 376 7.51 13.45 25.73
C VAL A 376 7.87 12.46 24.63
N PHE A 377 8.05 12.92 23.38
CA PHE A 377 8.52 12.07 22.30
C PHE A 377 9.87 11.41 22.66
N ASP A 378 10.83 12.19 23.14
CA ASP A 378 12.19 11.72 23.46
C ASP A 378 12.22 10.73 24.63
N SER A 379 11.35 10.90 25.62
CA SER A 379 11.35 10.08 26.84
C SER A 379 10.42 8.86 26.77
N GLU A 380 9.29 8.96 26.09
CA GLU A 380 8.23 7.93 26.12
C GLU A 380 8.10 7.13 24.81
N PHE A 381 8.57 7.66 23.68
CA PHE A 381 8.41 7.06 22.34
C PHE A 381 9.72 6.55 21.72
N GLN A 382 10.73 6.26 22.55
CA GLN A 382 12.09 5.86 22.13
C GLN A 382 12.13 4.71 21.12
N LEU A 383 11.24 3.73 21.26
CA LEU A 383 11.16 2.57 20.35
C LEU A 383 10.73 2.96 18.93
N MET A 384 10.06 4.11 18.78
CA MET A 384 9.56 4.60 17.50
C MET A 384 10.56 5.52 16.79
N HIS A 385 11.51 6.14 17.52
CA HIS A 385 12.45 7.11 16.95
C HIS A 385 13.12 6.63 15.66
N PRO A 386 13.69 5.41 15.60
CA PRO A 386 14.39 4.95 14.40
C PRO A 386 13.49 4.87 13.16
N MET A 387 12.20 4.54 13.35
CA MET A 387 11.20 4.48 12.29
C MET A 387 10.77 5.90 11.86
N ILE A 388 10.59 6.80 12.81
CA ILE A 388 10.23 8.21 12.56
C ILE A 388 11.37 8.94 11.85
N ASP A 389 12.61 8.70 12.24
CA ASP A 389 13.79 9.25 11.58
C ASP A 389 13.92 8.75 10.14
N ALA A 390 13.60 7.48 9.88
CA ALA A 390 13.57 6.93 8.53
C ALA A 390 12.46 7.55 7.66
N LEU A 391 11.29 7.82 8.24
CA LEU A 391 10.20 8.53 7.56
C LEU A 391 10.58 9.99 7.27
N ARG A 392 11.26 10.65 8.20
CA ARG A 392 11.70 12.04 8.07
C ARG A 392 12.83 12.20 7.04
N SER A 393 13.77 11.26 7.01
CA SER A 393 14.86 11.27 6.02
C SER A 393 14.34 11.00 4.61
N ASP A 394 13.21 10.30 4.50
CA ASP A 394 12.56 9.83 3.27
C ASP A 394 13.53 9.08 2.34
N ARG A 395 14.61 8.52 2.91
CA ARG A 395 15.62 7.81 2.14
C ARG A 395 15.14 6.38 1.88
N PRO A 396 15.14 5.92 0.62
CA PRO A 396 14.81 4.54 0.25
C PRO A 396 15.48 3.47 1.12
N GLU A 397 16.75 3.66 1.48
CA GLU A 397 17.54 2.70 2.25
C GLU A 397 17.06 2.59 3.71
N ASP A 398 16.72 3.71 4.34
CA ASP A 398 16.26 3.76 5.73
C ASP A 398 14.86 3.15 5.85
N LEU A 399 13.97 3.47 4.89
CA LEU A 399 12.61 2.95 4.86
C LEU A 399 12.57 1.42 4.65
N LEU A 400 13.56 0.86 3.93
CA LEU A 400 13.64 -0.59 3.70
C LEU A 400 14.00 -1.39 4.95
N ALA A 401 14.53 -0.76 6.00
CA ALA A 401 14.77 -1.41 7.27
C ALA A 401 13.46 -1.77 8.00
N TYR A 402 12.34 -1.15 7.62
CA TYR A 402 11.04 -1.29 8.28
C TYR A 402 9.95 -1.73 7.28
N ASP A 403 9.62 -3.02 7.29
CA ASP A 403 8.66 -3.61 6.34
C ASP A 403 7.28 -2.92 6.33
N ASP A 404 6.82 -2.42 7.49
CA ASP A 404 5.48 -1.83 7.62
C ASP A 404 5.34 -0.44 6.98
N ILE A 405 6.46 0.24 6.73
CA ILE A 405 6.52 1.57 6.08
C ILE A 405 7.29 1.58 4.76
N ALA A 406 7.96 0.48 4.40
CA ALA A 406 8.72 0.37 3.17
C ALA A 406 7.83 0.69 1.93
N PRO A 407 8.33 1.49 0.96
CA PRO A 407 7.56 1.82 -0.23
C PRO A 407 7.17 0.58 -1.03
N LEU A 408 5.88 0.50 -1.39
CA LEU A 408 5.25 -0.70 -1.96
C LEU A 408 5.90 -1.21 -3.27
N ASP A 409 6.46 -0.32 -4.09
CA ASP A 409 7.01 -0.65 -5.42
C ASP A 409 8.55 -0.65 -5.48
N LEU A 410 9.23 -0.14 -4.45
CA LEU A 410 10.68 0.06 -4.45
C LEU A 410 11.46 -1.26 -4.38
N GLN A 411 11.03 -2.20 -3.55
CA GLN A 411 11.68 -3.52 -3.43
C GLN A 411 11.69 -4.30 -4.76
N THR A 412 10.62 -4.15 -5.56
CA THR A 412 10.50 -4.80 -6.87
C THR A 412 11.43 -4.13 -7.90
N HIS A 413 11.52 -2.80 -7.85
CA HIS A 413 12.44 -2.03 -8.69
C HIS A 413 13.91 -2.34 -8.37
N LEU A 414 14.28 -2.38 -7.08
CA LEU A 414 15.65 -2.69 -6.65
C LEU A 414 16.05 -4.13 -6.98
N LYS A 415 15.15 -5.12 -6.82
CA LYS A 415 15.40 -6.50 -7.27
C LYS A 415 15.61 -6.58 -8.79
N ARG A 416 14.86 -5.81 -9.58
CA ARG A 416 15.06 -5.75 -11.04
C ARG A 416 16.39 -5.09 -11.41
N VAL A 417 16.78 -4.03 -10.69
CA VAL A 417 18.07 -3.35 -10.90
C VAL A 417 19.24 -4.24 -10.49
N SER A 418 19.16 -4.92 -9.35
CA SER A 418 20.19 -5.86 -8.89
C SER A 418 20.31 -7.09 -9.81
N HIS A 419 19.19 -7.60 -10.34
CA HIS A 419 19.21 -8.69 -11.32
C HIS A 419 19.80 -8.24 -12.67
N LYS A 420 19.56 -7.00 -13.10
CA LYS A 420 20.24 -6.39 -14.26
C LYS A 420 21.74 -6.18 -14.04
N LEU A 421 22.16 -5.84 -12.83
CA LEU A 421 23.57 -5.73 -12.45
C LEU A 421 24.25 -7.10 -12.35
N SER A 422 23.55 -8.13 -11.87
CA SER A 422 24.01 -9.52 -11.81
C SER A 422 24.21 -10.14 -13.20
N LEU A 423 23.35 -9.82 -14.18
CA LEU A 423 23.51 -10.24 -15.58
C LEU A 423 24.80 -9.70 -16.23
N LYS A 424 25.38 -8.60 -15.71
CA LYS A 424 26.71 -8.12 -16.14
C LYS A 424 27.88 -8.92 -15.56
N LYS A 425 27.63 -9.88 -14.65
CA LYS A 425 28.61 -10.82 -14.08
C LYS A 425 28.52 -12.23 -14.67
N SER A 426 27.92 -12.41 -15.85
CA SER A 426 27.97 -13.69 -16.57
C SER A 426 29.41 -14.02 -16.97
N PRO A 427 29.87 -15.28 -16.87
CA PRO A 427 31.24 -15.69 -17.22
C PRO A 427 31.63 -15.39 -18.67
N LEU A 428 30.67 -15.11 -19.55
CA LEU A 428 30.92 -14.63 -20.92
C LEU A 428 31.67 -13.27 -20.96
N PHE A 429 31.57 -12.46 -19.90
CA PHE A 429 32.23 -11.16 -19.80
C PHE A 429 33.49 -11.16 -18.92
N SER A 430 33.81 -12.28 -18.24
CA SER A 430 34.98 -12.40 -17.37
C SER A 430 36.18 -13.09 -18.02
N VAL A 431 36.02 -13.68 -19.22
CA VAL A 431 37.11 -14.32 -19.96
C VAL A 431 37.94 -13.23 -20.64
N THR A 432 39.22 -13.15 -20.24
CA THR A 432 40.21 -12.21 -20.79
C THR A 432 41.16 -12.93 -21.73
N ALA A 433 41.92 -12.19 -22.53
CA ALA A 433 42.84 -12.72 -23.54
C ALA A 433 43.98 -13.60 -22.99
N GLN A 434 44.18 -13.63 -21.66
CA GLN A 434 45.12 -14.52 -20.98
C GLN A 434 44.53 -15.91 -20.67
N ASP A 435 43.21 -16.09 -20.76
CA ASP A 435 42.56 -17.36 -20.50
C ASP A 435 42.75 -18.30 -21.72
N ALA A 436 43.18 -19.54 -21.48
CA ALA A 436 43.39 -20.53 -22.53
C ALA A 436 42.12 -20.82 -23.36
N THR A 437 40.94 -20.53 -22.79
CA THR A 437 39.65 -20.70 -23.47
C THR A 437 39.23 -19.50 -24.32
N PHE A 438 39.98 -18.40 -24.29
CA PHE A 438 39.66 -17.17 -25.01
C PHE A 438 39.66 -17.36 -26.53
N ALA A 439 40.77 -17.82 -27.11
CA ALA A 439 40.90 -17.99 -28.56
C ALA A 439 39.89 -19.01 -29.12
N PRO A 440 39.72 -20.22 -28.54
CA PRO A 440 38.74 -21.20 -29.03
C PRO A 440 37.29 -20.67 -29.01
N ARG A 441 36.91 -19.91 -27.97
CA ARG A 441 35.57 -19.34 -27.84
C ARG A 441 35.33 -18.18 -28.81
N LEU A 442 36.35 -17.35 -29.04
CA LEU A 442 36.29 -16.27 -30.01
C LEU A 442 36.17 -16.85 -31.43
N THR A 443 36.98 -17.86 -31.77
CA THR A 443 36.91 -18.56 -33.06
C THR A 443 35.54 -19.22 -33.28
N ALA A 444 35.02 -19.95 -32.29
CA ALA A 444 33.70 -20.58 -32.38
C ALA A 444 32.56 -19.56 -32.53
N GLY A 445 32.63 -18.43 -31.81
CA GLY A 445 31.66 -17.35 -31.93
C GLY A 445 31.72 -16.66 -33.29
N MET A 446 32.91 -16.42 -33.84
CA MET A 446 33.08 -15.80 -35.15
C MET A 446 32.66 -16.73 -36.30
N ALA A 447 32.92 -18.03 -36.17
CA ALA A 447 32.43 -19.04 -37.12
C ALA A 447 30.89 -19.09 -37.13
N ALA A 448 30.25 -19.00 -35.95
CA ALA A 448 28.79 -18.90 -35.86
C ALA A 448 28.22 -17.61 -36.49
N MET A 449 29.04 -16.55 -36.59
CA MET A 449 28.71 -15.30 -37.26
C MET A 449 29.07 -15.30 -38.77
N GLY A 450 29.50 -16.44 -39.32
CA GLY A 450 29.75 -16.63 -40.75
C GLY A 450 31.15 -16.24 -41.25
N VAL A 451 32.13 -16.06 -40.34
CA VAL A 451 33.53 -15.81 -40.71
C VAL A 451 34.27 -17.13 -40.96
N ASP A 452 35.17 -17.14 -41.94
CA ASP A 452 35.99 -18.32 -42.24
C ASP A 452 36.74 -18.83 -41.00
N PRO A 453 36.62 -20.12 -40.63
CA PRO A 453 37.17 -20.65 -39.39
C PRO A 453 38.70 -20.55 -39.30
N THR A 454 39.41 -20.66 -40.43
CA THR A 454 40.88 -20.64 -40.45
C THR A 454 41.41 -19.22 -40.26
N LEU A 455 40.72 -18.24 -40.85
CA LEU A 455 41.02 -16.82 -40.68
C LEU A 455 40.66 -16.33 -39.27
N ALA A 456 39.52 -16.77 -38.74
CA ALA A 456 39.08 -16.43 -37.39
C ALA A 456 40.08 -16.91 -36.33
N ASP A 457 40.65 -18.11 -36.51
CA ASP A 457 41.60 -18.69 -35.57
C ASP A 457 42.96 -17.97 -35.58
N GLN A 458 43.46 -17.57 -36.75
CA GLN A 458 44.69 -16.78 -36.85
C GLN A 458 44.58 -15.39 -36.18
N VAL A 459 43.43 -14.73 -36.34
CA VAL A 459 43.20 -13.42 -35.70
C VAL A 459 42.97 -13.61 -34.18
N ALA A 460 42.22 -14.63 -33.77
CA ALA A 460 41.99 -14.92 -32.35
C ALA A 460 43.29 -15.25 -31.59
N GLN A 461 44.24 -15.94 -32.21
CA GLN A 461 45.54 -16.28 -31.61
C GLN A 461 46.54 -15.12 -31.58
N SER A 462 46.41 -14.13 -32.48
CA SER A 462 47.33 -12.98 -32.55
C SER A 462 46.92 -11.78 -31.68
N LEU A 463 45.66 -11.73 -31.23
CA LEU A 463 45.13 -10.65 -30.39
C LEU A 463 45.68 -10.61 -28.95
N PRO A 464 45.91 -11.73 -28.25
CA PRO A 464 46.47 -11.73 -26.90
C PRO A 464 47.84 -11.04 -26.80
N ALA A 465 48.67 -11.17 -27.84
CA ALA A 465 49.99 -10.54 -27.90
C ALA A 465 49.93 -9.00 -28.03
N LYS A 466 48.83 -8.46 -28.58
CA LYS A 466 48.63 -7.02 -28.76
C LYS A 466 47.95 -6.35 -27.57
N ASN A 467 47.10 -7.07 -26.82
CA ASN A 467 46.42 -6.50 -25.66
C ASN A 467 46.00 -7.59 -24.63
N PRO A 468 46.84 -7.87 -23.61
CA PRO A 468 46.64 -9.02 -22.71
C PRO A 468 45.40 -8.97 -21.82
N SER A 469 44.87 -7.78 -21.53
CA SER A 469 43.69 -7.59 -20.65
C SER A 469 42.36 -7.50 -21.41
N MET A 470 42.35 -7.83 -22.70
CA MET A 470 41.17 -7.68 -23.55
C MET A 470 40.08 -8.70 -23.21
N THR A 471 38.82 -8.27 -23.14
CA THR A 471 37.67 -9.16 -22.92
C THR A 471 37.17 -9.78 -24.22
N LEU A 472 36.41 -10.89 -24.16
CA LEU A 472 35.84 -11.54 -25.35
C LEU A 472 35.04 -10.56 -26.23
N ALA A 473 34.25 -9.67 -25.63
CA ALA A 473 33.47 -8.65 -26.35
C ALA A 473 34.35 -7.67 -27.14
N GLN A 474 35.48 -7.23 -26.55
CA GLN A 474 36.46 -6.40 -27.24
C GLN A 474 37.20 -7.18 -28.33
N GLY A 475 37.42 -8.48 -28.12
CA GLY A 475 37.93 -9.40 -29.15
C GLY A 475 37.03 -9.46 -30.37
N PHE A 476 35.72 -9.66 -30.18
CA PHE A 476 34.75 -9.67 -31.29
C PHE A 476 34.79 -8.36 -32.09
N GLN A 477 34.88 -7.21 -31.41
CA GLN A 477 35.00 -5.90 -32.05
C GLN A 477 36.31 -5.72 -32.82
N ALA A 478 37.44 -6.19 -32.27
CA ALA A 478 38.75 -6.08 -32.91
C ALA A 478 38.84 -6.94 -34.18
N VAL A 479 38.31 -8.17 -34.15
CA VAL A 479 38.26 -9.05 -35.33
C VAL A 479 37.37 -8.43 -36.41
N ALA A 480 36.18 -7.93 -36.04
CA ALA A 480 35.28 -7.25 -36.98
C ALA A 480 35.93 -6.02 -37.63
N ALA A 481 36.71 -5.23 -36.86
CA ALA A 481 37.45 -4.10 -37.38
C ALA A 481 38.58 -4.50 -38.36
N THR A 482 39.17 -5.68 -38.17
CA THR A 482 40.28 -6.20 -39.01
C THR A 482 39.76 -6.79 -40.33
N LEU A 483 38.56 -7.38 -40.31
CA LEU A 483 37.92 -7.98 -41.48
C LEU A 483 37.18 -6.97 -42.36
N THR A 484 36.98 -5.74 -41.85
CA THR A 484 36.41 -4.66 -42.65
C THR A 484 37.51 -4.02 -43.50
N PRO A 485 37.42 -3.97 -44.84
CA PRO A 485 38.47 -3.40 -45.67
C PRO A 485 38.73 -1.93 -45.32
N PRO A 486 39.99 -1.44 -45.44
CA PRO A 486 40.33 -0.07 -45.06
C PRO A 486 39.48 0.91 -45.87
N ARG A 487 38.69 1.72 -45.16
CA ARG A 487 37.89 2.78 -45.74
C ARG A 487 38.85 3.73 -46.47
N ALA A 488 38.66 3.91 -47.79
CA ALA A 488 39.39 4.91 -48.58
C ALA A 488 39.40 6.26 -47.83
N PRO A 489 40.50 7.04 -47.89
CA PRO A 489 40.62 8.27 -47.10
C PRO A 489 39.51 9.23 -47.52
N ARG A 490 38.43 9.24 -46.76
CA ARG A 490 37.41 10.28 -46.83
C ARG A 490 38.13 11.54 -46.40
N LYS A 491 38.22 12.51 -47.31
CA LYS A 491 38.50 13.92 -47.00
C LYS A 491 37.83 14.24 -45.67
N LYS A 492 38.58 14.77 -44.70
CA LYS A 492 38.08 15.16 -43.38
C LYS A 492 36.77 15.93 -43.55
N SER A 493 35.64 15.24 -43.43
CA SER A 493 34.38 15.88 -43.12
C SER A 493 34.49 16.23 -41.65
N SER A 494 34.52 17.52 -41.39
CA SER A 494 34.52 18.14 -40.06
C SER A 494 33.57 17.42 -39.11
N ALA A 495 33.91 17.50 -37.82
CA ALA A 495 33.04 17.17 -36.70
C ALA A 495 31.57 17.51 -37.02
N SER A 496 30.64 16.66 -36.57
CA SER A 496 29.23 17.02 -36.55
C SER A 496 29.11 18.44 -36.04
N ASN A 497 28.67 19.36 -36.92
CA ASN A 497 28.36 20.73 -36.59
C ASN A 497 27.32 20.67 -35.47
N VAL A 498 27.76 20.81 -34.22
CA VAL A 498 26.94 21.48 -33.23
C VAL A 498 26.75 22.86 -33.84
N VAL A 499 25.53 23.16 -34.27
CA VAL A 499 25.18 24.52 -34.69
C VAL A 499 25.46 25.40 -33.47
N GLN A 500 26.61 26.08 -33.46
CA GLN A 500 26.88 27.12 -32.50
C GLN A 500 25.89 28.24 -32.80
N LEU A 501 24.88 28.33 -31.95
CA LEU A 501 23.90 29.39 -32.01
C LEU A 501 24.62 30.73 -31.77
N PRO A 502 24.23 31.81 -32.46
CA PRO A 502 24.81 33.13 -32.25
C PRO A 502 24.74 33.52 -30.76
N ALA A 503 25.83 34.08 -30.22
CA ALA A 503 25.93 34.43 -28.80
C ALA A 503 24.85 35.47 -28.37
N ASP A 504 24.42 36.30 -29.31
CA ASP A 504 23.43 37.37 -29.18
C ASP A 504 21.97 36.90 -29.25
N ARG A 505 21.72 35.59 -29.46
CA ARG A 505 20.36 35.03 -29.61
C ARG A 505 19.40 35.38 -28.48
N PHE A 506 19.93 35.64 -27.28
CA PHE A 506 19.14 35.91 -26.08
C PHE A 506 19.23 37.39 -25.64
N ASP A 507 19.94 38.26 -26.37
CA ASP A 507 20.16 39.66 -25.96
C ASP A 507 18.91 40.54 -25.96
N ALA A 508 17.85 40.13 -26.66
CA ALA A 508 16.54 40.77 -26.59
C ALA A 508 15.78 40.52 -25.27
N ARG A 509 16.32 39.70 -24.34
CA ARG A 509 15.68 39.31 -23.07
C ARG A 509 16.63 39.54 -21.89
N PRO A 510 16.68 40.75 -21.32
CA PRO A 510 17.72 41.14 -20.38
C PRO A 510 17.91 40.19 -19.19
N ASP A 511 16.83 39.59 -18.70
CA ASP A 511 16.80 38.72 -17.50
C ASP A 511 16.89 37.21 -17.78
N ASP A 512 17.13 36.78 -19.02
CA ASP A 512 17.25 35.35 -19.36
C ASP A 512 18.68 34.84 -19.09
N TYR A 513 18.85 33.98 -18.09
CA TYR A 513 20.15 33.38 -17.71
C TYR A 513 20.83 32.63 -18.86
N ARG A 514 20.07 32.21 -19.89
CA ARG A 514 20.63 31.58 -21.09
C ARG A 514 21.54 32.50 -21.89
N ARG A 515 21.47 33.83 -21.68
CA ARG A 515 22.44 34.80 -22.19
C ARG A 515 23.85 34.51 -21.69
N ALA A 516 24.02 34.29 -20.38
CA ALA A 516 25.32 34.00 -19.80
C ALA A 516 25.90 32.66 -20.32
N VAL A 517 25.04 31.66 -20.50
CA VAL A 517 25.42 30.35 -21.07
C VAL A 517 25.87 30.47 -22.53
N ALA A 518 25.20 31.32 -23.32
CA ALA A 518 25.54 31.55 -24.72
C ALA A 518 26.82 32.37 -24.90
N HIS A 519 27.08 33.35 -24.02
CA HIS A 519 28.26 34.22 -24.08
C HIS A 519 29.52 33.59 -23.47
N ALA A 520 29.41 32.65 -22.52
CA ALA A 520 30.57 32.06 -21.84
C ALA A 520 31.59 31.37 -22.78
N PRO A 521 31.20 30.54 -23.77
CA PRO A 521 32.14 29.94 -24.71
C PRO A 521 32.83 30.97 -25.61
N THR A 522 32.11 32.02 -26.02
CA THR A 522 32.60 33.06 -26.95
C THR A 522 33.56 34.04 -26.26
N SER A 523 33.33 34.30 -24.98
CA SER A 523 34.15 35.19 -24.16
C SER A 523 35.31 34.49 -23.43
N GLY A 524 35.36 33.15 -23.47
CA GLY A 524 36.40 32.36 -22.82
C GLY A 524 36.35 32.40 -21.29
N THR A 525 35.22 32.81 -20.71
CA THR A 525 35.00 32.88 -19.26
C THR A 525 34.04 31.79 -18.78
N THR A 526 33.92 31.59 -17.47
CA THR A 526 32.93 30.64 -16.94
C THR A 526 31.51 31.21 -17.07
N VAL A 527 30.50 30.33 -17.01
CA VAL A 527 29.08 30.74 -16.99
C VAL A 527 28.79 31.61 -15.76
N MET A 528 29.41 31.31 -14.62
CA MET A 528 29.24 32.09 -13.38
C MET A 528 29.75 33.53 -13.53
N ASP A 529 30.92 33.72 -14.15
CA ASP A 529 31.48 35.06 -14.38
C ASP A 529 30.58 35.90 -15.29
N GLN A 530 29.95 35.28 -16.30
CA GLN A 530 29.00 35.96 -17.17
C GLN A 530 27.67 36.28 -16.46
N LEU A 531 27.20 35.41 -15.57
CA LEU A 531 26.02 35.69 -14.75
C LEU A 531 26.25 36.87 -13.80
N LEU A 532 27.43 36.94 -13.18
CA LEU A 532 27.85 38.10 -12.37
C LEU A 532 27.97 39.38 -13.21
N LYS A 533 28.56 39.29 -14.42
CA LYS A 533 28.68 40.43 -15.34
C LYS A 533 27.33 40.96 -15.84
N PHE A 534 26.35 40.08 -16.02
CA PHE A 534 24.98 40.45 -16.41
C PHE A 534 24.07 40.78 -15.23
N GLY A 535 24.58 40.80 -13.98
CA GLY A 535 23.79 41.14 -12.79
C GLY A 535 22.71 40.09 -12.44
N MET A 536 22.85 38.87 -12.94
CA MET A 536 21.90 37.76 -12.74
C MET A 536 22.30 36.84 -11.58
N ALA A 537 23.50 37.03 -11.04
CA ALA A 537 23.96 36.38 -9.83
C ALA A 537 24.46 37.46 -8.86
N PRO A 538 24.09 37.41 -7.57
CA PRO A 538 24.65 38.29 -6.56
C PRO A 538 26.12 37.97 -6.34
N LYS A 539 26.93 38.99 -6.01
CA LYS A 539 28.30 38.76 -5.58
C LYS A 539 28.28 38.12 -4.20
N LEU A 540 29.21 37.20 -3.95
CA LEU A 540 29.31 36.55 -2.65
C LEU A 540 29.50 37.56 -1.50
N GLU A 541 30.19 38.66 -1.79
CA GLU A 541 30.41 39.82 -0.89
C GLU A 541 29.13 40.60 -0.55
N GLU A 542 28.08 40.49 -1.37
CA GLU A 542 26.78 41.17 -1.14
C GLU A 542 25.81 40.28 -0.33
N ILE A 543 26.05 38.96 -0.28
CA ILE A 543 25.23 37.99 0.48
C ILE A 543 25.79 37.77 1.88
N LEU A 544 27.11 37.86 2.03
CA LEU A 544 27.78 37.82 3.31
C LEU A 544 27.97 39.25 3.79
N GLU A 545 27.06 39.75 4.64
CA GLU A 545 27.27 41.03 5.36
C GLU A 545 28.57 40.93 6.21
N LEU A 546 29.70 41.36 5.64
CA LEU A 546 30.99 41.52 6.31
C LEU A 546 31.36 43.00 6.43
#